data_AF-A0A7S0IKG9-F1
#
_entry.id   AF-A0A7S0IKG9-F1
#
_cell.length_a   1.000
_cell.length_b   1.000
_cell.length_c   1.000
_cell.angle_alpha   90.00
_cell.angle_beta   90.00
_cell.angle_gamma   90.00
#
_symmetry.space_group_name_H-M   'P 1'
#
loop_
_entity.id
_entity.type
_entity.pdbx_description
1 polymer ?
#
loop_
_entity_poly.entity_id
_entity_poly.type
_entity_poly.pdbx_seq_one_letter_code
_entity_poly.pdbx_strand_id
1 'polypeptide(L)'
;EDGDDFFSTSPLWWAASAVEAGAGADALDLVRELIDAGADVDASGRYDGVEGPPLWWAAIAARNGEGEIAVDLARVLIGARASVDVHGGYGPGVVRTSALVLAAQGVPGNGTCAELARVLFVAGARLDAADAAALALYRFGSAVSVVESEIGAR
;
A
#
# COMPACT_ATOMS: atom_id res chain seq x y z
N GLU A 1 23.99 -22.75 -1.46
CA GLU A 1 22.90 -23.24 -0.60
C GLU A 1 21.85 -22.15 -0.63
N ASP A 2 20.96 -22.20 -1.63
CA ASP A 2 19.90 -21.22 -1.82
C ASP A 2 18.68 -21.73 -1.04
N GLY A 3 18.69 -21.44 0.26
CA GLY A 3 17.61 -21.78 1.17
C GLY A 3 16.55 -20.68 1.16
N ASP A 4 15.60 -20.81 0.25
CA ASP A 4 14.21 -20.34 0.26
C ASP A 4 13.79 -19.42 1.43
N ASP A 5 14.17 -18.14 1.36
CA ASP A 5 13.63 -17.03 2.16
C ASP A 5 12.23 -16.61 1.64
N PHE A 6 11.43 -17.60 1.20
CA PHE A 6 10.18 -17.39 0.45
C PHE A 6 9.06 -16.75 1.31
N PHE A 7 9.25 -16.71 2.64
CA PHE A 7 8.32 -16.18 3.62
C PHE A 7 9.04 -15.38 4.70
N SER A 8 9.68 -14.26 4.35
CA SER A 8 9.96 -13.24 5.36
C SER A 8 8.64 -12.54 5.65
N THR A 9 8.09 -12.71 6.86
CA THR A 9 6.88 -12.00 7.32
C THR A 9 7.01 -11.67 8.80
N SER A 10 6.20 -10.73 9.29
CA SER A 10 6.11 -10.40 10.71
C SER A 10 4.65 -10.44 11.17
N PRO A 11 4.36 -10.64 12.48
CA PRO A 11 3.01 -10.54 13.00
C PRO A 11 2.34 -9.21 12.68
N LEU A 12 3.10 -8.10 12.76
CA LEU A 12 2.60 -6.77 12.43
C LEU A 12 2.24 -6.65 10.94
N TRP A 13 3.04 -7.25 10.06
CA TRP A 13 2.74 -7.29 8.64
C TRP A 13 1.43 -8.02 8.34
N TRP A 14 1.18 -9.15 9.00
CA TRP A 14 -0.07 -9.89 8.86
C TRP A 14 -1.27 -9.15 9.44
N ALA A 15 -1.11 -8.48 10.58
CA ALA A 15 -2.16 -7.66 11.16
C ALA A 15 -2.54 -6.50 10.22
N ALA A 16 -1.56 -5.86 9.58
CA ALA A 16 -1.80 -4.83 8.58
C ALA A 16 -2.48 -5.38 7.31
N SER A 17 -2.08 -6.58 6.85
CA SER A 17 -2.75 -7.28 5.75
C SER A 17 -4.21 -7.62 6.07
N ALA A 18 -4.52 -7.99 7.30
CA ALA A 18 -5.89 -8.28 7.71
C ALA A 18 -6.83 -7.06 7.59
N VAL A 19 -6.31 -5.84 7.75
CA VAL A 19 -7.07 -4.61 7.48
C VAL A 19 -7.47 -4.55 6.00
N GLU A 20 -6.56 -4.87 5.09
CA GLU A 20 -6.85 -4.95 3.66
C GLU A 20 -7.86 -6.05 3.32
N ALA A 21 -7.81 -7.18 4.03
CA ALA A 21 -8.77 -8.27 3.87
C ALA A 21 -10.17 -7.99 4.48
N GLY A 22 -10.40 -6.78 5.02
CA GLY A 22 -11.70 -6.37 5.57
C GLY A 22 -11.97 -6.81 7.00
N ALA A 23 -10.94 -7.18 7.77
CA ALA A 23 -11.10 -7.54 9.19
C ALA A 23 -11.40 -6.32 10.09
N GLY A 24 -11.39 -5.11 9.54
CA GLY A 24 -11.90 -3.93 10.23
C GLY A 24 -11.12 -3.57 11.49
N ALA A 25 -11.85 -3.05 12.49
CA ALA A 25 -11.28 -2.48 13.71
C ALA A 25 -10.43 -3.47 14.51
N ASP A 26 -10.82 -4.74 14.54
CA ASP A 26 -10.09 -5.77 15.29
C ASP A 26 -8.65 -5.96 14.77
N ALA A 27 -8.44 -5.88 13.45
CA ALA A 27 -7.11 -5.93 12.86
C ALA A 27 -6.29 -4.67 13.16
N LEU A 28 -6.94 -3.49 13.17
CA LEU A 28 -6.28 -2.24 13.53
C LEU A 28 -5.87 -2.20 15.02
N ASP A 29 -6.69 -2.75 15.90
CA ASP A 29 -6.37 -2.87 17.33
C ASP A 29 -5.21 -3.84 17.55
N LEU A 30 -5.19 -4.98 16.83
CA LEU A 30 -4.04 -5.88 16.85
C LEU A 30 -2.75 -5.19 16.36
N VAL A 31 -2.82 -4.35 15.33
CA VAL A 31 -1.67 -3.54 14.88
C VAL A 31 -1.13 -2.67 16.02
N ARG A 32 -2.02 -1.99 16.77
CA ARG A 32 -1.63 -1.15 17.92
C ARG A 32 -0.98 -1.97 19.02
N GLU A 33 -1.58 -3.10 19.39
CA GLU A 33 -1.04 -4.01 20.41
C GLU A 33 0.34 -4.53 20.06
N LEU A 34 0.56 -4.89 18.79
CA LEU A 34 1.86 -5.37 18.31
C LEU A 34 2.93 -4.28 18.35
N ILE A 35 2.58 -3.04 17.97
CA ILE A 35 3.48 -1.88 18.09
C ILE A 35 3.82 -1.63 19.56
N ASP A 36 2.84 -1.65 20.44
CA ASP A 36 3.03 -1.45 21.88
C ASP A 36 3.90 -2.56 22.51
N ALA A 37 3.83 -3.78 21.97
CA ALA A 37 4.69 -4.89 22.34
C ALA A 37 6.12 -4.80 21.77
N GLY A 38 6.42 -3.77 20.96
CA GLY A 38 7.74 -3.52 20.40
C GLY A 38 8.01 -4.23 19.07
N ALA A 39 6.97 -4.57 18.30
CA ALA A 39 7.14 -5.06 16.94
C ALA A 39 7.91 -4.05 16.08
N ASP A 40 8.82 -4.53 15.23
CA ASP A 40 9.49 -3.70 14.25
C ASP A 40 8.49 -3.23 13.18
N VAL A 41 8.23 -1.93 13.18
CA VAL A 41 7.24 -1.26 12.31
C VAL A 41 7.60 -1.35 10.83
N ASP A 42 8.88 -1.51 10.51
CA ASP A 42 9.39 -1.60 9.15
C ASP A 42 9.72 -3.04 8.72
N ALA A 43 9.41 -4.04 9.56
CA ALA A 43 9.64 -5.45 9.25
C ALA A 43 8.86 -5.86 8.00
N SER A 44 9.56 -5.89 6.87
CA SER A 44 9.00 -6.20 5.57
C SER A 44 8.52 -7.64 5.50
N GLY A 45 7.38 -7.82 4.84
CA GLY A 45 6.83 -9.11 4.50
C GLY A 45 6.86 -9.38 3.00
N ARG A 46 6.83 -10.66 2.61
CA ARG A 46 6.54 -11.11 1.24
C ARG A 46 5.53 -12.26 1.27
N TYR A 47 4.38 -12.07 0.62
CA TYR A 47 3.39 -13.13 0.41
C TYR A 47 2.49 -12.78 -0.79
N ASP A 48 2.15 -13.78 -1.61
CA ASP A 48 1.19 -13.69 -2.73
C ASP A 48 1.38 -12.47 -3.65
N GLY A 49 2.62 -12.23 -4.09
CA GLY A 49 2.94 -11.11 -4.99
C GLY A 49 2.91 -9.73 -4.33
N VAL A 50 2.76 -9.67 -3.01
CA VAL A 50 2.94 -8.46 -2.20
C VAL A 50 4.26 -8.56 -1.45
N GLU A 51 5.07 -7.51 -1.53
CA GLU A 51 6.32 -7.35 -0.80
C GLU A 51 6.38 -5.93 -0.24
N GLY A 52 6.76 -5.76 1.02
CA GLY A 52 7.00 -4.43 1.60
C GLY A 52 6.72 -4.36 3.10
N PRO A 53 6.92 -3.19 3.73
CA PRO A 53 6.63 -2.99 5.15
C PRO A 53 5.11 -2.96 5.41
N PRO A 54 4.66 -3.09 6.66
CA PRO A 54 3.25 -2.97 7.05
C PRO A 54 2.52 -1.74 6.49
N LEU A 55 3.20 -0.59 6.34
CA LEU A 55 2.61 0.64 5.79
C LEU A 55 2.07 0.48 4.37
N TRP A 56 2.61 -0.48 3.63
CA TRP A 56 2.18 -0.78 2.27
C TRP A 56 0.75 -1.32 2.20
N TRP A 57 0.35 -2.10 3.21
CA TRP A 57 -1.01 -2.61 3.31
C TRP A 57 -2.05 -1.51 3.47
N ALA A 58 -1.72 -0.37 4.08
CA ALA A 58 -2.62 0.77 4.12
C ALA A 58 -2.95 1.30 2.71
N ALA A 59 -1.95 1.34 1.81
CA ALA A 59 -2.16 1.75 0.42
C ALA A 59 -2.98 0.73 -0.37
N ILE A 60 -2.77 -0.56 -0.15
CA ILE A 60 -3.55 -1.62 -0.80
C ILE A 60 -5.01 -1.60 -0.28
N ALA A 61 -5.22 -1.52 1.03
CA ALA A 61 -6.53 -1.40 1.66
C ALA A 61 -7.31 -0.19 1.14
N ALA A 62 -6.65 0.98 1.03
CA ALA A 62 -7.27 2.18 0.48
C ALA A 62 -7.73 1.98 -0.96
N ARG A 63 -6.92 1.31 -1.80
CA ARG A 63 -7.29 0.98 -3.19
C ARG A 63 -8.46 0.01 -3.28
N ASN A 64 -8.52 -0.95 -2.37
CA ASN A 64 -9.56 -1.99 -2.34
C ASN A 64 -10.87 -1.53 -1.70
N GLY A 65 -10.89 -0.33 -1.09
CA GLY A 65 -12.12 0.33 -0.66
C GLY A 65 -12.41 0.22 0.84
N GLU A 66 -11.41 -0.14 1.66
CA GLU A 66 -11.56 -0.27 3.12
C GLU A 66 -11.85 1.07 3.85
N GLY A 67 -11.83 2.19 3.12
CA GLY A 67 -12.28 3.48 3.67
C GLY A 67 -11.35 4.04 4.72
N GLU A 68 -11.92 4.70 5.74
CA GLU A 68 -11.17 5.43 6.78
C GLU A 68 -10.17 4.54 7.52
N ILE A 69 -10.47 3.25 7.69
CA ILE A 69 -9.59 2.35 8.43
C ILE A 69 -8.23 2.15 7.76
N ALA A 70 -8.18 2.23 6.43
CA ALA A 70 -6.92 2.19 5.70
C ALA A 70 -6.05 3.43 6.01
N VAL A 71 -6.68 4.59 6.17
CA VAL A 71 -6.00 5.83 6.55
C VAL A 71 -5.55 5.76 8.00
N ASP A 72 -6.38 5.23 8.89
CA ASP A 72 -6.02 5.04 10.30
C ASP A 72 -4.85 4.08 10.48
N LEU A 73 -4.80 2.98 9.72
CA LEU A 73 -3.66 2.08 9.68
C LEU A 73 -2.37 2.85 9.33
N ALA A 74 -2.40 3.68 8.28
CA ALA A 74 -1.23 4.49 7.93
C ALA A 74 -0.85 5.48 9.04
N ARG A 75 -1.83 6.16 9.65
CA ARG A 75 -1.58 7.11 10.75
C ARG A 75 -0.95 6.42 11.96
N VAL A 76 -1.42 5.24 12.34
CA VAL A 76 -0.85 4.44 13.43
C VAL A 76 0.60 4.06 13.13
N LEU A 77 0.87 3.51 11.95
CA LEU A 77 2.21 3.09 11.55
C LEU A 77 3.18 4.29 11.45
N ILE A 78 2.76 5.39 10.83
CA ILE A 78 3.55 6.63 10.76
C ILE A 78 3.80 7.20 12.16
N GLY A 79 2.80 7.18 13.04
CA GLY A 79 2.94 7.59 14.44
C GLY A 79 3.97 6.75 15.19
N ALA A 80 4.07 5.46 14.85
CA ALA A 80 5.10 4.53 15.32
C ALA A 80 6.44 4.65 14.58
N ARG A 81 6.62 5.70 13.75
CA ARG A 81 7.83 6.01 12.97
C ARG A 81 8.14 5.03 11.83
N ALA A 82 7.10 4.45 11.22
CA ALA A 82 7.26 3.72 9.96
C ALA A 82 7.97 4.58 8.89
N SER A 83 8.88 3.96 8.17
CA SER A 83 9.59 4.60 7.06
C SER A 83 8.63 4.78 5.86
N VAL A 84 8.43 6.03 5.45
CA VAL A 84 7.40 6.39 4.44
C VAL A 84 7.84 6.28 2.97
N ASP A 85 9.15 6.25 2.73
CA ASP A 85 9.74 6.17 1.37
C ASP A 85 10.24 4.75 1.01
N VAL A 86 9.83 3.74 1.79
CA VAL A 86 10.21 2.35 1.50
C VAL A 86 9.46 1.86 0.27
N HIS A 87 10.20 1.22 -0.62
CA HIS A 87 9.65 0.63 -1.83
C HIS A 87 9.28 -0.82 -1.57
N GLY A 88 8.03 -1.16 -1.83
CA GLY A 88 7.52 -2.53 -1.89
C GLY A 88 7.28 -2.97 -3.33
N GLY A 89 6.64 -4.12 -3.55
CA GLY A 89 6.24 -4.59 -4.87
C GLY A 89 4.91 -5.35 -4.84
N TYR A 90 4.08 -5.11 -5.87
CA TYR A 90 2.68 -5.53 -5.93
C TYR A 90 2.41 -6.14 -7.29
N GLY A 91 1.83 -7.35 -7.30
CA GLY A 91 1.42 -8.06 -8.50
C GLY A 91 2.54 -8.85 -9.19
N PRO A 92 2.18 -9.62 -10.24
CA PRO A 92 3.13 -10.47 -10.95
C PRO A 92 4.19 -9.61 -11.66
N GLY A 93 5.43 -9.69 -11.18
CA GLY A 93 6.57 -8.93 -11.73
C GLY A 93 7.15 -7.84 -10.82
N VAL A 94 6.67 -7.70 -9.57
CA VAL A 94 7.23 -6.84 -8.50
C VAL A 94 7.68 -5.47 -9.02
N VAL A 95 6.71 -4.65 -9.45
CA VAL A 95 6.99 -3.24 -9.75
C VAL A 95 7.36 -2.58 -8.42
N ARG A 96 8.66 -2.31 -8.23
CA ARG A 96 9.17 -1.60 -7.06
C ARG A 96 8.53 -0.21 -7.00
N THR A 97 7.71 0.04 -5.99
CA THR A 97 7.00 1.31 -5.84
C THR A 97 6.75 1.66 -4.37
N SER A 98 6.61 2.95 -4.07
CA SER A 98 6.33 3.42 -2.71
C SER A 98 4.84 3.33 -2.38
N ALA A 99 4.51 3.33 -1.09
CA ALA A 99 3.11 3.41 -0.64
C ALA A 99 2.39 4.66 -1.21
N LEU A 100 3.12 5.77 -1.36
CA LEU A 100 2.60 7.01 -1.92
C LEU A 100 2.22 6.86 -3.39
N VAL A 101 3.08 6.26 -4.21
CA VAL A 101 2.79 6.03 -5.63
C VAL A 101 1.60 5.08 -5.78
N LEU A 102 1.55 4.02 -4.99
CA LEU A 102 0.44 3.07 -5.01
C LEU A 102 -0.89 3.75 -4.65
N ALA A 103 -0.93 4.54 -3.58
CA ALA A 103 -2.11 5.33 -3.21
C ALA A 103 -2.47 6.35 -4.31
N ALA A 104 -1.48 7.05 -4.88
CA ALA A 104 -1.68 8.06 -5.92
C ALA A 104 -2.30 7.49 -7.21
N GLN A 105 -1.96 6.25 -7.59
CA GLN A 105 -2.57 5.55 -8.71
C GLN A 105 -4.09 5.36 -8.52
N GLY A 106 -4.52 5.13 -7.28
CA GLY A 106 -5.93 4.92 -6.94
C GLY A 106 -6.77 6.20 -6.84
N VAL A 107 -6.16 7.39 -6.77
CA VAL A 107 -6.86 8.67 -6.53
C VAL A 107 -8.07 8.95 -7.45
N PRO A 108 -8.04 8.67 -8.75
CA PRO A 108 -9.19 8.95 -9.62
C PRO A 108 -10.44 8.16 -9.16
N GLY A 109 -11.39 8.86 -8.54
CA GLY A 109 -12.63 8.26 -8.05
C GLY A 109 -12.55 7.58 -6.67
N ASN A 110 -11.40 7.60 -6.00
CA ASN A 110 -11.22 7.04 -4.66
C ASN A 110 -10.74 8.11 -3.68
N GLY A 111 -11.68 8.60 -2.85
CA GLY A 111 -11.40 9.63 -1.84
C GLY A 111 -10.42 9.17 -0.76
N THR A 112 -10.45 7.89 -0.39
CA THR A 112 -9.55 7.28 0.58
C THR A 112 -8.11 7.31 0.09
N CYS A 113 -7.87 6.91 -1.16
CA CYS A 113 -6.55 7.01 -1.80
C CYS A 113 -6.05 8.46 -1.82
N ALA A 114 -6.93 9.43 -2.08
CA ALA A 114 -6.59 10.85 -2.05
C ALA A 114 -6.21 11.34 -0.66
N GLU A 115 -6.93 10.91 0.38
CA GLU A 115 -6.58 11.23 1.77
C GLU A 115 -5.27 10.57 2.19
N LEU A 116 -5.11 9.27 1.92
CA LEU A 116 -3.89 8.54 2.27
C LEU A 116 -2.66 9.14 1.60
N ALA A 117 -2.75 9.51 0.32
CA ALA A 117 -1.65 10.20 -0.37
C ALA A 117 -1.28 11.52 0.33
N ARG A 118 -2.27 12.29 0.80
CA ARG A 118 -2.01 13.51 1.59
C ARG A 118 -1.33 13.20 2.92
N VAL A 119 -1.78 12.17 3.64
CA VAL A 119 -1.16 11.73 4.90
C VAL A 119 0.32 11.39 4.69
N LEU A 120 0.62 10.61 3.64
CA LEU A 120 1.99 10.23 3.29
C LEU A 120 2.84 11.44 2.91
N PHE A 121 2.32 12.38 2.12
CA PHE A 121 3.02 13.64 1.81
C PHE A 121 3.35 14.46 3.05
N VAL A 122 2.38 14.62 3.96
CA VAL A 122 2.58 15.36 5.21
C VAL A 122 3.60 14.67 6.11
N ALA A 123 3.64 13.34 6.09
CA ALA A 123 4.64 12.54 6.79
C ALA A 123 6.03 12.57 6.15
N GLY A 124 6.18 13.23 4.99
CA GLY A 124 7.46 13.47 4.35
C GLY A 124 7.77 12.56 3.16
N ALA A 125 6.82 11.71 2.74
CA ALA A 125 6.99 10.89 1.55
C ALA A 125 7.15 11.76 0.31
N ARG A 126 8.01 11.34 -0.62
CA ARG A 126 8.33 12.10 -1.84
C ARG A 126 7.94 11.36 -3.11
N LEU A 127 7.59 12.13 -4.13
CA LEU A 127 7.55 11.67 -5.51
C LEU A 127 8.78 12.20 -6.24
N ASP A 128 9.44 11.34 -6.99
CA ASP A 128 10.46 11.77 -7.94
C ASP A 128 9.91 11.87 -9.38
N ALA A 129 10.80 12.18 -10.33
CA ALA A 129 10.42 12.31 -11.74
C ALA A 129 9.99 10.96 -12.36
N ALA A 130 10.56 9.85 -11.92
CA ALA A 130 10.18 8.52 -12.39
C ALA A 130 8.80 8.13 -11.87
N ASP A 131 8.48 8.46 -10.62
CA ASP A 131 7.16 8.26 -10.03
C ASP A 131 6.09 9.06 -10.79
N ALA A 132 6.37 10.33 -11.08
CA ALA A 132 5.46 11.18 -11.85
C ALA A 132 5.23 10.63 -13.26
N ALA A 133 6.28 10.14 -13.92
CA ALA A 133 6.17 9.49 -15.22
C ALA A 133 5.35 8.19 -15.15
N ALA A 134 5.58 7.36 -14.12
CA ALA A 134 4.82 6.13 -13.90
C ALA A 134 3.32 6.40 -13.68
N LEU A 135 2.98 7.43 -12.89
CA LEU A 135 1.60 7.85 -12.68
C LEU A 135 0.93 8.36 -13.96
N ALA A 136 1.66 9.12 -14.78
CA ALA A 136 1.16 9.59 -16.07
C ALA A 136 0.89 8.43 -17.05
N LEU A 137 1.83 7.48 -17.14
CA LEU A 137 1.70 6.29 -17.98
C LEU A 137 0.57 5.38 -17.50
N TYR A 138 0.43 5.20 -16.18
CA TYR A 138 -0.68 4.44 -15.59
C TYR A 138 -2.03 5.02 -16.05
N ARG A 139 -2.20 6.34 -15.93
CA ARG A 139 -3.41 7.04 -16.37
C ARG A 139 -3.67 6.92 -17.86
N PHE A 140 -2.63 7.03 -18.68
CA PHE A 140 -2.73 6.88 -20.12
C PHE A 140 -3.16 5.47 -20.50
N GLY A 141 -2.53 4.45 -19.89
CA GLY A 141 -2.90 3.05 -20.08
C GLY A 141 -4.36 2.79 -19.71
N SER A 142 -4.82 3.25 -18.54
CA SER A 142 -6.22 3.14 -18.14
C SER A 142 -7.18 3.79 -19.14
N ALA A 143 -6.83 4.97 -19.68
CA ALA A 143 -7.66 5.64 -20.67
C ALA A 143 -7.73 4.86 -22.00
N VAL A 144 -6.61 4.30 -22.47
CA VAL A 144 -6.58 3.46 -23.67
C VAL A 144 -7.44 2.20 -23.49
N SER A 145 -7.31 1.50 -22.36
CA SER A 145 -8.10 0.29 -22.09
C SER A 145 -9.61 0.56 -22.06
N VAL A 146 -10.04 1.70 -21.53
CA VAL A 146 -11.46 2.11 -21.57
C VAL A 146 -11.92 2.28 -23.02
N VAL A 147 -11.17 3.00 -23.84
CA VAL A 147 -11.50 3.21 -25.27
C VAL A 147 -11.54 1.88 -26.02
N GLU A 148 -10.58 0.98 -25.80
CA GLU A 148 -10.57 -0.35 -26.42
C GLU A 148 -11.81 -1.17 -26.03
N SER A 149 -12.22 -1.14 -24.77
CA SER A 149 -13.42 -1.84 -24.29
C SER A 149 -14.70 -1.31 -24.94
N GLU A 150 -14.80 0.00 -25.16
CA GLU A 150 -15.97 0.62 -25.81
C GLU A 150 -16.03 0.34 -27.31
N ILE A 151 -14.87 0.24 -27.96
CA ILE A 151 -14.77 -0.09 -29.39
C ILE A 151 -15.05 -1.58 -29.63
N GLY A 152 -14.52 -2.46 -28.77
CA GLY A 152 -14.70 -3.92 -28.89
C GLY A 152 -16.09 -4.43 -28.48
N ALA A 153 -16.90 -3.61 -27.79
CA ALA A 153 -18.27 -3.92 -27.40
C ALA A 153 -19.34 -3.54 -28.46
N ARG A 154 -18.93 -3.11 -29.67
CA ARG A 154 -19.83 -2.76 -30.79
C ARG A 154 -19.99 -3.88 -31.81
#